data_AF-Q8ZZM6-F1
#
_entry.id   AF-Q8ZZM6-F1
#
_cell.length_a   1.000
_cell.length_b   1.000
_cell.length_c   1.000
_cell.angle_alpha   90.00
_cell.angle_beta   90.00
_cell.angle_gamma   90.00
#
_symmetry.space_group_name_H-M   'P 1'
#
loop_
_entity.id
_entity.type
_entity.pdbx_description
1 polymer ?
#
loop_
_entity_poly.entity_id
_entity_poly.type
_entity_poly.pdbx_seq_one_letter_code
_entity_poly.pdbx_strand_id
1 'polypeptide(L)' 'MPFELKVQRPTELRCTNCGRLIREGAIVVKTCCVNKPWVFCSRECYKQFVAKWTRNQDAGAGGRLRKAAL' A
#
# COMPACT_ATOMS: atom_id res chain seq x y z
N MET A 1 4.75 15.37 39.23
CA MET A 1 4.04 14.10 38.94
C MET A 1 4.41 13.70 37.52
N PRO A 2 5.00 12.52 37.25
CA PRO A 2 5.35 12.15 35.88
C PRO A 2 4.09 11.72 35.15
N PHE A 3 3.84 12.33 33.99
CA PHE A 3 2.73 11.97 33.10
C PHE A 3 3.09 10.67 32.37
N GLU A 4 2.46 9.56 32.74
CA GLU A 4 2.48 8.34 31.92
C GLU A 4 1.59 8.58 30.69
N LEU A 5 2.21 8.81 29.53
CA LEU A 5 1.50 8.63 28.27
C LEU A 5 1.17 7.14 28.13
N LYS A 6 -0.06 6.77 28.47
CA LYS A 6 -0.69 5.55 27.97
C LYS A 6 -0.78 5.66 26.45
N VAL A 7 0.28 5.29 25.74
CA VAL A 7 0.24 5.06 24.30
C VAL A 7 -0.50 3.73 24.08
N GLN A 8 -1.80 3.72 24.39
CA GLN A 8 -2.71 2.62 24.08
C GLN A 8 -3.20 2.79 22.64
N ARG A 9 -2.30 2.61 21.66
CA ARG A 9 -2.67 2.09 20.35
C ARG A 9 -1.49 1.25 19.87
N PRO A 10 -1.48 -0.08 20.06
CA PRO A 10 -0.75 -0.90 19.09
C PRO A 10 -1.29 -0.43 17.73
N THR A 11 -0.42 0.14 16.90
CA THR A 11 -0.87 0.64 15.60
C THR A 11 -1.35 -0.60 14.86
N GLU A 12 -2.66 -0.83 14.84
CA GLU A 12 -3.25 -2.00 14.21
C GLU A 12 -3.01 -1.87 12.72
N LEU A 13 -1.91 -2.46 12.26
CA LEU A 13 -1.53 -2.43 10.86
C LEU A 13 -2.50 -3.33 10.11
N ARG A 14 -3.19 -2.78 9.10
CA ARG A 14 -4.04 -3.55 8.20
C ARG A 14 -3.33 -3.75 6.89
N CYS A 15 -3.41 -4.97 6.36
CA CYS A 15 -2.89 -5.28 5.05
C CYS A 15 -3.61 -4.44 4.00
N THR A 16 -2.84 -3.74 3.17
CA THR A 16 -3.33 -2.92 2.07
C THR A 16 -4.05 -3.76 1.02
N ASN A 17 -3.60 -5.00 0.78
CA ASN A 17 -4.17 -5.86 -0.26
C ASN A 17 -5.47 -6.54 0.20
N CYS A 18 -5.49 -7.16 1.38
CA CYS A 18 -6.61 -8.00 1.84
C CYS A 18 -7.38 -7.46 3.06
N GLY A 19 -6.95 -6.34 3.65
CA GLY A 19 -7.63 -5.70 4.79
C GLY A 19 -7.47 -6.37 6.15
N ARG A 20 -6.82 -7.55 6.22
CA ARG A 20 -6.61 -8.29 7.47
C ARG A 20 -5.71 -7.54 8.44
N LEU A 21 -5.96 -7.72 9.74
CA LEU A 21 -5.08 -7.22 10.79
C LEU A 21 -3.74 -7.97 10.77
N ILE A 22 -2.66 -7.23 10.79
CA ILE A 22 -1.29 -7.76 10.85
C ILE A 22 -0.90 -7.82 12.31
N ARG A 23 -0.75 -9.03 12.83
CA ARG A 23 -0.39 -9.26 14.23
C ARG A 23 1.13 -9.25 14.42
N GLU A 24 1.87 -9.80 13.45
CA GLU A 24 3.33 -9.88 13.47
C GLU A 24 3.89 -9.84 12.03
N GLY A 25 5.16 -9.47 11.85
CA GLY A 25 5.88 -9.63 10.58
C GLY A 25 5.38 -8.74 9.43
N ALA A 26 5.00 -7.49 9.71
CA ALA A 26 4.52 -6.57 8.69
C ALA A 26 5.58 -6.27 7.61
N ILE A 27 5.20 -6.42 6.34
CA ILE A 27 6.02 -6.00 5.21
C ILE A 27 5.63 -4.58 4.86
N VAL A 28 6.50 -3.61 5.14
CA VAL A 28 6.28 -2.18 4.84
C VAL A 28 7.09 -1.80 3.61
N VAL A 29 6.43 -1.26 2.59
CA VAL A 29 7.05 -0.85 1.32
C VAL A 29 6.66 0.58 1.00
N LYS A 30 7.66 1.41 0.67
CA LYS A 30 7.46 2.76 0.15
C LYS A 30 7.81 2.77 -1.32
N THR A 31 6.92 3.31 -2.16
CA THR A 31 7.20 3.53 -3.58
C THR A 31 7.63 4.98 -3.79
N CYS A 32 8.37 5.26 -4.85
CA CYS A 32 8.77 6.64 -5.20
C CYS A 32 7.56 7.52 -5.58
N CYS A 33 6.50 6.93 -6.12
CA CYS A 33 5.33 7.65 -6.61
C CYS A 33 4.27 7.96 -5.53
N VAL A 34 4.38 7.37 -4.33
CA VAL A 34 3.35 7.51 -3.28
C VAL A 34 4.01 7.78 -1.94
N ASN A 35 3.70 8.92 -1.33
CA ASN A 35 4.25 9.31 -0.03
C ASN A 35 3.77 8.44 1.14
N LYS A 36 2.63 7.76 0.98
CA LYS A 36 2.07 6.85 1.99
C LYS A 36 2.70 5.44 1.86
N PRO A 37 3.25 4.87 2.93
CA PRO A 37 3.78 3.51 2.90
C PRO A 37 2.64 2.48 2.77
N TRP A 38 2.88 1.45 1.97
CA TRP A 38 2.02 0.29 1.83
C TRP A 38 2.42 -0.79 2.82
N VAL A 39 1.46 -1.51 3.35
CA VAL A 39 1.70 -2.52 4.39
C VAL A 39 1.05 -3.85 3.99
N PHE A 40 1.76 -4.96 4.11
CA PHE A 40 1.29 -6.28 3.71
C PHE A 40 1.48 -7.32 4.81
N CYS A 41 0.51 -8.23 4.94
CA CYS A 41 0.56 -9.35 5.87
C CYS A 41 1.40 -10.54 5.35
N SER A 42 1.71 -10.58 4.05
CA SER A 42 2.47 -11.68 3.45
C SER A 42 3.10 -11.28 2.11
N ARG A 43 4.07 -12.07 1.64
CA ARG A 43 4.73 -11.88 0.33
C ARG A 43 3.75 -12.04 -0.83
N GLU A 44 2.74 -12.90 -0.70
CA GLU A 44 1.71 -13.12 -1.72
C GLU A 44 0.84 -11.88 -1.88
N CYS A 45 0.41 -11.28 -0.77
CA CYS A 45 -0.35 -10.03 -0.79
C CYS A 45 0.44 -8.88 -1.42
N TYR A 46 1.74 -8.81 -1.14
CA TYR A 46 2.64 -7.86 -1.77
C TYR A 46 2.70 -8.08 -3.30
N LYS A 47 2.97 -9.30 -3.77
CA LYS A 47 3.07 -9.61 -5.21
C LYS A 47 1.77 -9.30 -5.97
N GLN A 48 0.62 -9.68 -5.41
CA GLN A 48 -0.68 -9.39 -6.01
C GLN A 48 -0.95 -7.89 -6.11
N PHE A 49 -0.69 -7.16 -5.02
CA PHE A 49 -0.86 -5.72 -5.00
C PHE A 49 0.05 -5.03 -6.01
N VAL A 50 1.34 -5.37 -6.07
CA VAL A 50 2.29 -4.78 -7.02
C VAL A 50 1.87 -5.04 -8.47
N ALA A 51 1.44 -6.26 -8.79
CA ALA A 51 0.98 -6.57 -10.14
C ALA A 51 -0.23 -5.72 -10.56
N LYS A 52 -1.20 -5.54 -9.66
CA LYS A 52 -2.37 -4.67 -9.91
C LYS A 52 -2.00 -3.19 -9.96
N TRP A 53 -1.17 -2.76 -9.01
CA TRP A 53 -0.77 -1.36 -8.86
C TRP A 53 0.06 -0.89 -10.07
N THR A 54 1.02 -1.70 -10.54
CA THR A 54 1.87 -1.36 -11.70
C THR A 54 1.03 -1.16 -12.96
N ARG A 55 0.08 -2.05 -13.25
CA ARG A 55 -0.87 -1.88 -14.38
C ARG A 55 -1.65 -0.56 -14.29
N ASN A 56 -2.02 -0.15 -13.09
CA ASN A 56 -2.74 1.09 -12.87
C ASN A 56 -1.82 2.33 -12.93
N GLN A 57 -0.52 2.18 -12.66
CA GLN A 57 0.45 3.26 -12.86
C GLN A 57 0.72 3.48 -14.36
N ASP A 58 0.83 2.41 -15.14
CA ASP A 58 0.98 2.51 -16.60
C ASP A 58 -0.21 3.23 -17.25
N ALA A 59 -1.41 3.01 -16.73
CA ALA A 59 -2.62 3.70 -17.18
C ALA A 59 -2.68 5.19 -16.77
N GLY A 60 -1.95 5.60 -15.73
CA GLY A 60 -1.97 6.95 -15.16
C GLY A 60 -1.01 7.94 -15.82
N ALA A 61 -0.02 7.49 -16.59
CA ALA A 61 0.99 8.33 -17.25
C ALA A 61 0.50 9.06 -18.51
N GLY A 62 -0.81 9.29 -18.63
CA GLY A 62 -1.40 9.95 -19.78
C GLY A 62 -1.77 8.97 -20.88
N GLY A 63 -2.89 8.27 -20.67
CA GLY A 63 -3.69 7.79 -21.78
C GLY A 63 -4.16 8.97 -22.63
N ARG A 64 -3.30 9.51 -23.51
CA ARG A 64 -3.77 9.85 -24.85
C ARG A 64 -4.18 8.51 -25.44
N LEU A 65 -5.45 8.16 -25.26
CA LEU A 65 -6.16 7.38 -26.25
C LEU A 65 -5.74 8.01 -27.58
N ARG A 66 -4.93 7.30 -28.37
CA ARG A 66 -4.80 7.65 -29.79
C ARG A 66 -6.22 7.59 -30.29
N LYS A 67 -6.88 8.75 -30.40
CA LYS A 67 -7.95 8.92 -31.39
C LYS A 67 -7.27 8.48 -32.67
N ALA A 68 -7.61 7.28 -33.14
CA ALA A 68 -7.39 6.94 -34.52
C ALA A 68 -8.03 8.09 -35.31
N ALA A 69 -7.19 8.97 -35.82
CA ALA A 69 -7.60 10.02 -36.73
C ALA A 69 -7.44 9.42 -38.12
N LEU A 70 -8.60 9.32 -38.78
CA LEU A 70 -8.89 8.84 -40.13
C LEU A 70 -8.53 7.38 -40.45
#